data_AF-A0A524MRU9-F1
#
_entry.id   AF-A0A524MRU9-F1
#
_cell.length_a   1.000
_cell.length_b   1.000
_cell.length_c   1.000
_cell.angle_alpha   90.00
_cell.angle_beta   90.00
_cell.angle_gamma   90.00
#
_symmetry.space_group_name_H-M   'P 1'
#
loop_
_entity.id
_entity.type
_entity.pdbx_description
1 polymer ?
#
loop_
_entity_poly.entity_id
_entity_poly.type
_entity_poly.pdbx_seq_one_letter_code
_entity_poly.pdbx_strand_id
1 'polypeptide(L)' 'MAEEYKDSPLWLILVETAQTLPMYKSHLNYVKDVIIVENPSSTAEELSQRLNMPLGEAIVILSEIIKD' A
#
# COMPACT_ATOMS: atom_id res chain seq x y z
N MET A 1 -4.23 14.50 -0.05
CA MET A 1 -4.96 14.20 1.19
C MET A 1 -3.91 14.08 2.27
N ALA A 2 -3.94 14.94 3.30
CA ALA A 2 -3.03 14.77 4.42
C ALA A 2 -3.28 13.39 5.04
N GLU A 3 -2.23 12.72 5.49
CA GLU A 3 -2.27 11.33 5.96
C GLU A 3 -2.91 11.19 7.35
N GLU A 4 -3.86 12.07 7.69
CA GLU A 4 -4.61 12.15 8.95
C GLU A 4 -5.30 10.82 9.31
N TYR A 5 -5.56 9.97 8.31
CA TYR A 5 -6.09 8.63 8.54
C TYR A 5 -5.11 7.73 9.32
N LYS A 6 -3.79 8.01 9.29
CA LYS A 6 -2.76 7.26 10.05
C LYS A 6 -2.87 7.47 11.56
N ASP A 7 -3.48 8.57 12.01
CA ASP A 7 -3.71 8.86 13.43
C ASP A 7 -4.94 8.13 14.00
N SER A 8 -5.76 7.52 13.13
CA SER A 8 -6.89 6.70 13.54
C SER A 8 -6.41 5.38 14.15
N PRO A 9 -7.00 4.90 15.27
CA PRO A 9 -6.69 3.56 15.79
C PRO A 9 -7.02 2.43 14.80
N LEU A 10 -7.88 2.69 13.81
CA LEU A 10 -8.17 1.76 12.72
C LEU A 10 -6.97 1.54 11.80
N TRP A 11 -6.01 2.48 11.77
CA TRP A 11 -4.80 2.34 10.98
C TRP A 11 -3.99 1.11 11.37
N LEU A 12 -3.78 0.90 12.68
CA LEU A 12 -3.01 -0.25 13.18
C LEU A 12 -3.68 -1.58 12.81
N ILE A 13 -5.02 -1.63 12.88
CA ILE A 13 -5.81 -2.80 12.49
C ILE A 13 -5.67 -3.04 10.99
N LEU A 14 -5.72 -1.99 10.17
CA LEU A 14 -5.54 -2.10 8.73
C LEU A 14 -4.14 -2.61 8.37
N VAL A 15 -3.10 -2.08 9.01
CA VAL A 15 -1.70 -2.51 8.80
C VAL A 15 -1.56 -3.99 9.15
N GLU A 16 -2.04 -4.41 10.32
CA GLU A 16 -1.99 -5.81 10.76
C GLU A 16 -2.78 -6.73 9.81
N THR A 17 -3.99 -6.32 9.41
CA THR A 17 -4.82 -7.07 8.46
C THR A 17 -4.16 -7.18 7.08
N ALA A 18 -3.57 -6.10 6.56
CA ALA A 18 -2.92 -6.10 5.25
C ALA A 18 -1.66 -6.98 5.25
N GLN A 19 -0.80 -6.83 6.26
CA GLN A 19 0.46 -7.55 6.36
C GLN A 19 0.30 -9.07 6.55
N THR A 20 -0.88 -9.53 6.99
CA THR A 20 -1.20 -10.96 7.10
C THR A 20 -1.69 -11.58 5.78
N LEU A 21 -1.95 -10.78 4.73
CA LEU A 21 -2.35 -11.30 3.43
C LEU A 21 -1.20 -12.11 2.79
N PRO A 22 -1.47 -13.31 2.23
CA PRO A 22 -0.42 -14.17 1.70
C PRO A 22 0.47 -13.53 0.63
N MET A 23 -0.09 -12.61 -0.16
CA MET A 23 0.60 -11.93 -1.25
C MET A 23 1.29 -10.62 -0.85
N TYR A 24 1.11 -10.16 0.40
CA TYR A 24 1.56 -8.84 0.85
C TYR A 24 3.01 -8.54 0.51
N LYS A 25 3.93 -9.45 0.89
CA LYS A 25 5.37 -9.27 0.64
C LYS A 25 5.72 -9.21 -0.84
N SER A 26 5.08 -10.04 -1.65
CA SER A 26 5.31 -10.08 -3.10
C SER A 26 4.80 -8.80 -3.77
N HIS A 27 3.62 -8.33 -3.36
CA HIS A 27 3.04 -7.08 -3.81
C HIS A 27 3.91 -5.87 -3.40
N LEU A 28 4.34 -5.81 -2.13
CA LEU A 28 5.22 -4.74 -1.63
C LEU A 28 6.51 -4.64 -2.46
N ASN A 29 7.21 -5.76 -2.65
CA ASN A 29 8.46 -5.77 -3.41
C ASN A 29 8.23 -5.34 -4.86
N TYR A 30 7.18 -5.85 -5.52
CA TYR A 30 6.89 -5.48 -6.90
C TYR A 30 6.51 -4.00 -7.06
N VAL A 31 5.70 -3.47 -6.14
CA VAL A 31 5.34 -2.04 -6.16
C VAL A 31 6.58 -1.19 -5.96
N LYS A 32 7.43 -1.53 -4.97
CA LYS A 32 8.65 -0.80 -4.65
C LYS A 32 9.68 -0.82 -5.77
N ASP A 33 9.97 -2.00 -6.30
CA ASP A 33 11.12 -2.21 -7.19
C ASP A 33 10.77 -1.98 -8.67
N VAL A 34 9.48 -2.03 -9.04
CA VAL A 34 9.02 -1.88 -10.42
C VAL A 34 8.08 -0.70 -10.57
N ILE A 35 6.92 -0.73 -9.92
CA ILE A 35 5.85 0.23 -10.22
C ILE A 35 6.24 1.67 -9.86
N ILE A 36 6.78 1.90 -8.67
CA ILE A 36 7.14 3.25 -8.22
C ILE A 36 8.35 3.80 -9.00
N VAL A 37 9.25 2.93 -9.45
CA VAL A 37 10.36 3.32 -10.33
C VAL A 37 9.84 3.78 -11.70
N GLU A 38 8.86 3.08 -12.27
CA GLU A 38 8.25 3.43 -13.56
C GLU A 38 7.29 4.62 -13.47
N ASN A 39 6.49 4.69 -12.39
CA ASN A 39 5.48 5.72 -12.16
C ASN A 39 5.44 6.11 -10.67
N PRO A 40 6.25 7.11 -10.26
CA PRO A 40 6.31 7.58 -8.87
C PRO A 40 5.00 8.17 -8.34
N SER A 41 4.05 8.50 -9.21
CA SER A 41 2.76 9.11 -8.86
C SER A 41 1.61 8.11 -8.78
N SER A 42 1.91 6.80 -8.79
CA SER A 42 0.90 5.75 -8.71
C SER A 42 0.05 5.86 -7.43
N THR A 43 -1.27 5.74 -7.57
CA THR A 43 -2.22 5.81 -6.43
C THR A 43 -2.56 4.42 -5.87
N ALA A 44 -3.13 4.37 -4.66
CA ALA A 44 -3.55 3.11 -4.06
C ALA A 44 -4.67 2.43 -4.88
N GLU A 45 -5.59 3.22 -5.44
CA GLU A 45 -6.68 2.75 -6.31
C GLU A 45 -6.13 2.13 -7.59
N GLU A 46 -5.14 2.76 -8.23
CA GLU A 46 -4.49 2.23 -9.43
C GLU A 46 -3.77 0.91 -9.13
N LEU A 47 -3.05 0.82 -8.02
CA LEU A 47 -2.38 -0.41 -7.59
C LEU A 47 -3.39 -1.53 -7.30
N SER A 48 -4.47 -1.21 -6.60
CA SER A 48 -5.54 -2.16 -6.27
C SER A 48 -6.14 -2.78 -7.54
N GLN A 49 -6.42 -1.95 -8.56
CA GLN A 49 -6.95 -2.41 -9.84
C GLN A 49 -5.90 -3.19 -10.65
N ARG A 50 -4.67 -2.67 -10.76
CA ARG A 50 -3.60 -3.26 -11.59
C ARG A 50 -3.16 -4.63 -11.08
N LEU A 51 -3.08 -4.80 -9.76
CA LEU A 51 -2.55 -5.99 -9.12
C LEU A 51 -3.63 -6.91 -8.55
N ASN A 52 -4.91 -6.54 -8.71
CA ASN A 52 -6.05 -7.26 -8.15
C ASN A 52 -5.88 -7.54 -6.65
N MET A 53 -5.47 -6.50 -5.90
CA MET A 53 -5.30 -6.54 -4.45
C MET A 53 -6.36 -5.67 -3.75
N PRO A 54 -6.71 -5.95 -2.48
CA PRO A 54 -7.57 -5.06 -1.72
C PRO A 54 -7.02 -3.63 -1.65
N LEU A 55 -7.89 -2.63 -1.72
CA LEU A 55 -7.48 -1.22 -1.59
C LEU A 55 -6.73 -0.96 -0.28
N GLY A 56 -7.15 -1.61 0.80
CA GLY A 56 -6.47 -1.53 2.10
C GLY A 56 -5.01 -2.02 2.05
N GLU A 57 -4.73 -3.07 1.29
CA GLU A 57 -3.36 -3.56 1.07
C GLU A 57 -2.52 -2.51 0.34
N ALA A 58 -3.05 -1.94 -0.74
CA ALA A 58 -2.38 -0.93 -1.54
C ALA A 58 -2.05 0.35 -0.73
N ILE A 59 -2.98 0.80 0.13
CA ILE A 59 -2.76 1.96 1.00
C ILE A 59 -1.58 1.69 1.95
N VAL A 60 -1.55 0.52 2.59
CA VAL A 60 -0.47 0.17 3.53
C VAL A 60 0.87 0.09 2.80
N ILE A 61 0.93 -0.58 1.64
CA ILE A 61 2.14 -0.67 0.82
C ILE A 61 2.68 0.72 0.46
N LEU A 62 1.83 1.62 -0.07
CA LEU A 62 2.28 2.97 -0.40
C LEU A 62 2.74 3.76 0.82
N SER A 63 2.06 3.59 1.96
CA SER A 63 2.48 4.23 3.22
C SER A 63 3.84 3.76 3.74
N GLU A 64 4.25 2.53 3.41
CA GLU A 64 5.56 1.98 3.76
C GLU A 64 6.66 2.45 2.79
N ILE A 65 6.32 2.65 1.52
CA ILE A 65 7.27 3.09 0.48
C ILE A 65 7.51 4.60 0.53
N ILE A 66 6.46 5.39 0.76
CA ILE A 66 6.53 6.88 0.78
C ILE A 66 7.08 7.39 2.13
N LYS A 67 7.56 6.51 3.01
CA LYS A 67 8.33 6.92 4.20
C LYS A 67 9.70 7.48 3.79
N ASP A 68 9.73 8.78 3.50
CA ASP A 68 10.86 9.69 3.67
C ASP A 68 10.43 10.85 4.59
#